data_AF-A0A3L7N468-F1
#
_entry.id   AF-A0A3L7N468-F1
#
_cell.length_a   1.000
_cell.length_b   1.000
_cell.length_c   1.000
_cell.angle_alpha   90.00
_cell.angle_beta   90.00
_cell.angle_gamma   90.00
#
_symmetry.space_group_name_H-M   'P 1'
#
loop_
_entity.id
_entity.type
_entity.pdbx_description
1 polymer ?
#
loop_
_entity_poly.entity_id
_entity_poly.type
_entity_poly.pdbx_seq_one_letter_code
_entity_poly.pdbx_strand_id
1 'polypeptide(L)'
;MLIRLAATACAAGIVTVLLAAAPIIPDKQLATAAPVSAKVDDLITQPVAGGLAPRAVRPKQRSADIILPEDPISGRPQWNGKLGVKFRDELKVRADRISSTTVRGANGQPIPQVTEILSGFGGTVRQALRRTPEELRALEMRAERISKMAQADLAGIVYVDVQPEKLVDAARALNDLDIVEWVEIERIMMPDGGTTNAAEQDG
;
A
#
# COMPACT_ATOMS: atom_id res chain seq x y z
N MET A 1 -30.23 52.84 16.61
CA MET A 1 -30.89 53.81 15.72
C MET A 1 -31.58 52.99 14.62
N LEU A 2 -32.91 52.90 14.70
CA LEU A 2 -33.77 52.02 13.91
C LEU A 2 -34.02 52.61 12.52
N ILE A 3 -33.88 51.81 11.46
CA ILE A 3 -34.43 52.14 10.14
C ILE A 3 -35.66 51.25 9.91
N ARG A 4 -36.77 51.92 9.59
CA ARG A 4 -38.13 51.42 9.40
C ARG A 4 -38.37 50.93 7.96
N LEU A 5 -39.33 49.98 7.83
CA LEU A 5 -40.47 49.84 6.89
C LEU A 5 -40.31 50.36 5.43
N ALA A 6 -40.87 49.78 4.37
CA ALA A 6 -42.20 49.18 4.18
C ALA A 6 -42.24 48.46 2.80
N ALA A 7 -42.93 47.31 2.67
CA ALA A 7 -44.27 47.13 2.08
C ALA A 7 -44.32 46.99 0.53
N THR A 8 -44.53 45.80 -0.03
CA THR A 8 -45.81 45.13 -0.46
C THR A 8 -46.61 45.77 -1.60
N ALA A 9 -46.79 45.01 -2.70
CA ALA A 9 -48.04 44.81 -3.48
C ALA A 9 -47.71 43.86 -4.66
N CYS A 10 -48.17 42.59 -4.74
CA CYS A 10 -49.52 42.03 -4.96
C CYS A 10 -50.12 42.29 -6.36
N ALA A 11 -50.28 41.23 -7.15
CA ALA A 11 -51.50 40.82 -7.90
C ALA A 11 -51.09 39.75 -8.95
N ALA A 12 -51.46 38.47 -8.86
CA ALA A 12 -52.78 37.80 -8.87
C ALA A 12 -53.22 37.34 -10.27
N GLY A 13 -53.59 36.06 -10.35
CA GLY A 13 -54.36 35.44 -11.44
C GLY A 13 -53.53 34.42 -12.26
N ILE A 14 -53.97 33.19 -12.56
CA ILE A 14 -55.28 32.55 -12.49
C ILE A 14 -55.07 31.04 -12.32
N VAL A 15 -55.96 30.43 -11.54
CA VAL A 15 -56.15 29.00 -11.30
C VAL A 15 -56.83 28.34 -12.51
N THR A 16 -56.39 27.16 -12.94
CA THR A 16 -57.27 26.15 -13.53
C THR A 16 -56.83 24.75 -13.11
N VAL A 17 -57.83 23.94 -12.82
CA VAL A 17 -57.85 22.72 -12.01
C VAL A 17 -57.99 21.48 -12.91
N LEU A 18 -57.58 20.32 -12.35
CA LEU A 18 -57.97 18.93 -12.67
C LEU A 18 -57.27 18.22 -13.84
N LEU A 19 -56.52 17.16 -13.54
CA LEU A 19 -57.04 15.79 -13.64
C LEU A 19 -56.13 14.79 -12.90
N ALA A 20 -56.75 13.87 -12.17
CA ALA A 20 -56.13 12.82 -11.36
C ALA A 20 -55.66 11.63 -12.20
N ALA A 21 -54.49 11.08 -11.86
CA ALA A 21 -54.16 9.66 -11.99
C ALA A 21 -52.91 9.34 -11.14
N ALA A 22 -53.08 8.52 -10.11
CA ALA A 22 -52.00 7.71 -9.51
C ALA A 22 -52.38 6.23 -9.76
N PRO A 23 -51.50 5.22 -9.60
CA PRO A 23 -50.04 5.24 -9.38
C PRO A 23 -49.28 4.30 -10.35
N ILE A 24 -48.00 4.56 -10.67
CA ILE A 24 -47.06 3.48 -11.05
C ILE A 24 -45.66 3.87 -10.55
N ILE A 25 -45.20 3.16 -9.52
CA ILE A 25 -43.80 3.10 -9.10
C ILE A 25 -43.07 2.27 -10.15
N PRO A 26 -42.01 2.76 -10.82
CA PRO A 26 -41.02 1.88 -11.41
C PRO A 26 -39.97 1.56 -10.35
N ASP A 27 -39.82 0.26 -10.15
CA ASP A 27 -38.86 -0.39 -9.27
C ASP A 27 -37.43 0.13 -9.41
N LYS A 28 -36.74 -0.01 -8.27
CA LYS A 28 -35.28 -0.09 -8.15
C LYS A 28 -34.63 -0.71 -9.39
N GLN A 29 -33.81 0.07 -10.08
CA GLN A 29 -32.52 -0.44 -10.52
C GLN A 29 -31.44 0.22 -9.67
N LEU A 30 -31.18 -0.42 -8.52
CA LEU A 30 -29.82 -0.45 -8.01
C LEU A 30 -28.95 -0.90 -9.18
N ALA A 31 -28.16 0.02 -9.72
CA ALA A 31 -26.97 -0.36 -10.46
C ALA A 31 -26.14 -1.19 -9.49
N THR A 32 -26.23 -2.51 -9.65
CA THR A 32 -25.39 -3.46 -8.97
C THR A 32 -23.97 -3.08 -9.34
N ALA A 33 -23.25 -2.46 -8.40
CA ALA A 33 -21.81 -2.35 -8.48
C ALA A 33 -21.31 -3.79 -8.56
N ALA A 34 -21.01 -4.24 -9.79
CA ALA A 34 -20.29 -5.47 -9.99
C ALA A 34 -18.98 -5.32 -9.19
N PRO A 35 -18.61 -6.29 -8.35
CA PRO A 35 -17.29 -6.27 -7.75
C PRO A 35 -16.30 -6.30 -8.90
N VAL A 36 -15.49 -5.26 -9.03
CA VAL A 36 -14.31 -5.28 -9.91
C VAL A 36 -13.27 -6.18 -9.23
N SER A 37 -13.61 -7.46 -9.07
CA SER A 37 -12.65 -8.53 -8.91
C SER A 37 -12.13 -8.83 -10.30
N ALA A 38 -11.33 -7.89 -10.82
CA ALA A 38 -10.46 -8.20 -11.94
C ALA A 38 -9.43 -9.18 -11.37
N LYS A 39 -9.70 -10.46 -11.57
CA LYS A 39 -8.79 -11.56 -11.29
C LYS A 39 -7.46 -11.19 -11.96
N VAL A 40 -6.46 -10.87 -11.14
CA VAL A 40 -5.12 -10.42 -11.59
C VAL A 40 -4.39 -11.51 -12.39
N ASP A 41 -4.95 -12.73 -12.44
CA ASP A 41 -4.40 -13.89 -13.14
C ASP A 41 -4.16 -13.65 -14.65
N ASP A 42 -4.96 -12.81 -15.33
CA ASP A 42 -4.79 -12.56 -16.78
C ASP A 42 -3.65 -11.58 -17.13
N LEU A 43 -2.99 -10.98 -16.13
CA LEU A 43 -1.83 -10.10 -16.32
C LEU A 43 -0.49 -10.81 -16.04
N ILE A 44 -0.50 -12.08 -15.62
CA ILE A 44 0.70 -12.80 -15.15
C ILE A 44 1.53 -13.39 -16.30
N THR A 45 1.13 -13.26 -17.57
CA THR A 45 1.93 -13.79 -18.68
C THR A 45 2.02 -12.82 -19.86
N GLN A 46 2.78 -11.75 -19.67
CA GLN A 46 3.51 -11.16 -20.80
C GLN A 46 5.01 -11.30 -20.54
N PRO A 47 5.75 -12.07 -21.36
CA PRO A 47 7.19 -12.11 -21.27
C PRO A 47 7.72 -10.71 -21.59
N VAL A 48 8.42 -10.10 -20.63
CA VAL A 48 9.15 -8.87 -20.88
C VAL A 48 10.16 -9.18 -21.99
N ALA A 49 10.02 -8.51 -23.14
CA ALA A 49 10.89 -8.66 -24.30
C ALA A 49 12.32 -8.17 -23.95
N GLY A 50 13.09 -9.04 -23.33
CA GLY A 50 14.49 -8.84 -22.97
C GLY A 50 14.98 -10.19 -22.51
N GLY A 51 16.03 -10.73 -23.14
CA GLY A 51 16.52 -12.10 -22.95
C GLY A 51 17.11 -12.42 -21.56
N LEU A 52 16.55 -11.86 -20.50
CA LEU A 52 16.84 -12.18 -19.11
C LEU A 52 15.93 -13.33 -18.66
N ALA A 53 16.48 -14.23 -17.86
CA ALA A 53 15.68 -15.24 -17.19
C ALA A 53 14.70 -14.58 -16.19
N PRO A 54 13.50 -15.14 -15.99
CA PRO A 54 12.55 -14.61 -15.03
C PRO A 54 13.13 -14.67 -13.61
N ARG A 55 12.77 -13.69 -12.78
CA ARG A 55 13.16 -13.71 -11.36
C ARG A 55 12.30 -14.70 -10.57
N ALA A 56 12.87 -15.22 -9.48
CA ALA A 56 12.07 -15.91 -8.47
C ALA A 56 11.23 -14.89 -7.70
N VAL A 57 9.92 -15.10 -7.65
CA VAL A 57 9.00 -14.33 -6.80
C VAL A 57 8.85 -15.05 -5.47
N ARG A 58 8.92 -14.32 -4.36
CA ARG A 58 8.73 -14.90 -3.03
C ARG A 58 7.27 -15.35 -2.89
N PRO A 59 6.99 -16.61 -2.49
CA PRO A 59 5.63 -17.02 -2.16
C PRO A 59 5.10 -16.15 -1.03
N LYS A 60 3.87 -15.65 -1.19
CA LYS A 60 3.23 -14.81 -0.18
C LYS A 60 2.94 -15.64 1.07
N GLN A 61 3.33 -15.11 2.23
CA GLN A 61 2.98 -15.71 3.52
C GLN A 61 1.46 -15.60 3.73
N ARG A 62 0.84 -16.61 4.36
CA ARG A 62 -0.57 -16.49 4.75
C ARG A 62 -0.68 -15.42 5.84
N SER A 63 -1.67 -14.53 5.72
CA SER A 63 -1.85 -13.42 6.67
C SER A 63 -2.02 -13.90 8.12
N ALA A 64 -2.65 -15.07 8.32
CA ALA A 64 -2.79 -15.69 9.64
C ALA A 64 -1.43 -16.05 10.30
N ASP A 65 -0.39 -16.33 9.50
CA ASP A 65 0.94 -16.68 9.99
C ASP A 65 1.80 -15.44 10.30
N ILE A 66 1.32 -14.23 9.98
CA ILE A 66 2.01 -12.98 10.35
C ILE A 66 1.79 -12.75 11.85
N ILE A 67 2.87 -12.81 12.61
CA ILE A 67 2.93 -12.59 14.06
C ILE A 67 4.12 -11.68 14.39
N LEU A 68 4.13 -11.09 15.59
CA LEU A 68 5.26 -10.29 16.04
C LEU A 68 6.52 -11.16 16.14
N PRO A 69 7.66 -10.74 15.57
CA PRO A 69 8.92 -11.43 15.75
C PRO A 69 9.37 -11.37 17.22
N GLU A 70 9.59 -12.53 17.82
CA GLU A 70 10.10 -12.66 19.18
C GLU A 70 11.32 -13.59 19.18
N ASP A 71 12.19 -13.40 20.18
CA ASP A 71 13.27 -14.33 20.46
C ASP A 71 12.68 -15.66 20.97
N PRO A 72 12.94 -16.80 20.31
CA PRO A 72 12.38 -18.08 20.73
C PRO A 72 12.86 -18.54 22.11
N ILE A 73 13.99 -18.02 22.59
CA ILE A 73 14.57 -18.36 23.90
C ILE A 73 14.11 -17.37 24.96
N SER A 74 14.26 -16.06 24.70
CA SER A 74 14.02 -15.04 25.72
C SER A 74 12.61 -14.43 25.73
N GLY A 75 11.79 -14.70 24.69
CA GLY A 75 10.47 -14.09 24.51
C GLY A 75 10.51 -12.57 24.31
N ARG A 76 11.70 -11.99 24.09
CA ARG A 76 11.85 -10.54 23.93
C ARG A 76 11.40 -10.12 22.53
N PRO A 77 10.74 -8.96 22.38
CA PRO A 77 10.42 -8.37 21.09
C PRO A 77 11.68 -8.22 20.22
N GLN A 78 11.64 -8.73 19.00
CA GLN A 78 12.71 -8.58 17.99
C GLN A 78 12.24 -7.76 16.80
N TRP A 79 11.52 -6.65 17.01
CA TRP A 79 11.00 -5.79 15.95
C TRP A 79 11.21 -4.30 16.26
N ASN A 80 11.34 -3.47 15.21
CA ASN A 80 11.73 -2.05 15.33
C ASN A 80 10.58 -1.04 15.16
N GLY A 81 9.35 -1.53 15.03
CA GLY A 81 8.13 -0.73 14.93
C GLY A 81 7.73 -0.39 13.50
N LYS A 82 8.39 -0.98 12.50
CA LYS A 82 8.12 -0.70 11.08
C LYS A 82 7.73 -1.97 10.34
N LEU A 83 6.97 -1.79 9.26
CA LEU A 83 6.68 -2.83 8.30
C LEU A 83 7.52 -2.61 7.05
N GLY A 84 8.21 -3.63 6.59
CA GLY A 84 8.78 -3.69 5.25
C GLY A 84 7.71 -4.21 4.30
N VAL A 85 7.45 -3.50 3.22
CA VAL A 85 6.46 -3.90 2.21
C VAL A 85 7.08 -3.82 0.84
N LYS A 86 6.87 -4.87 0.04
CA LYS A 86 7.20 -4.89 -1.38
C LYS A 86 5.93 -4.96 -2.21
N PHE A 87 5.76 -3.99 -3.10
CA PHE A 87 4.75 -4.06 -4.15
C PHE A 87 5.24 -4.88 -5.34
N ARG A 88 4.33 -5.53 -6.05
CA ARG A 88 4.64 -6.26 -7.29
C ARG A 88 5.31 -5.36 -8.33
N ASP A 89 6.34 -5.88 -9.00
CA ASP A 89 7.23 -5.07 -9.85
C ASP A 89 6.56 -4.50 -11.09
N GLU A 90 5.61 -5.25 -11.65
CA GLU A 90 4.85 -4.92 -12.84
C GLU A 90 3.95 -3.69 -12.64
N LEU A 91 3.56 -3.41 -11.39
CA LEU A 91 2.68 -2.30 -11.04
C LEU A 91 3.43 -0.97 -10.86
N LYS A 92 4.76 -1.02 -10.73
CA LYS A 92 5.64 0.15 -10.52
C LYS A 92 5.10 1.13 -9.47
N VAL A 93 4.65 0.59 -8.33
CA VAL A 93 4.16 1.40 -7.21
C VAL A 93 5.31 2.17 -6.57
N ARG A 94 5.09 3.45 -6.27
CA ARG A 94 6.10 4.37 -5.71
C ARG A 94 5.56 5.06 -4.47
N ALA A 95 6.39 5.13 -3.45
CA ALA A 95 6.18 6.01 -2.30
C ALA A 95 7.16 7.18 -2.36
N ASP A 96 6.81 8.28 -1.70
CA ASP A 96 7.72 9.39 -1.51
C ASP A 96 8.90 9.01 -0.61
N ARG A 97 10.03 9.71 -0.75
CA ARG A 97 11.21 9.52 0.12
C ARG A 97 10.96 10.05 1.54
N ILE A 98 10.02 10.98 1.67
CA ILE A 98 9.53 11.54 2.93
C ILE A 98 8.25 10.79 3.29
N SER A 99 7.98 10.60 4.58
CA SER A 99 6.74 9.99 5.05
C SER A 99 5.51 10.70 4.50
N SER A 100 4.58 9.92 3.95
CA SER A 100 3.28 10.38 3.44
C SER A 100 2.20 9.34 3.74
N THR A 101 0.95 9.60 3.36
CA THR A 101 -0.17 8.64 3.51
C THR A 101 -0.59 8.00 2.19
N THR A 102 0.22 8.18 1.13
CA THR A 102 -0.15 7.79 -0.23
C THR A 102 0.99 7.09 -0.94
N VAL A 103 0.65 6.10 -1.76
CA VAL A 103 1.53 5.58 -2.80
C VAL A 103 0.90 5.83 -4.17
N ARG A 104 1.72 5.89 -5.21
CA ARG A 104 1.29 6.16 -6.58
C ARG A 104 1.65 4.98 -7.48
N GLY A 105 0.77 4.64 -8.42
CA GLY A 105 1.05 3.64 -9.45
C GLY A 105 1.96 4.19 -10.57
N ALA A 106 2.23 3.35 -11.57
CA ALA A 106 3.02 3.73 -12.76
C ALA A 106 2.51 4.99 -13.49
N ASN A 107 1.20 5.24 -13.46
CA ASN A 107 0.53 6.39 -14.07
C ASN A 107 0.56 7.66 -13.19
N GLY A 108 1.24 7.62 -12.04
CA GLY A 108 1.30 8.73 -11.09
C GLY A 108 0.03 8.94 -10.27
N GLN A 109 -1.02 8.15 -10.47
CA GLN A 109 -2.25 8.26 -9.69
C GLN A 109 -2.10 7.58 -8.32
N PRO A 110 -2.72 8.13 -7.26
CA PRO A 110 -2.78 7.46 -5.96
C PRO A 110 -3.43 6.08 -6.06
N ILE A 111 -3.04 5.16 -5.19
CA ILE A 111 -3.67 3.83 -5.05
C ILE A 111 -4.59 3.85 -3.82
N PRO A 112 -5.92 3.99 -3.99
CA PRO A 112 -6.84 4.23 -2.89
C PRO A 112 -6.80 3.14 -1.81
N GLN A 113 -6.69 1.87 -2.20
CA GLN A 113 -6.69 0.74 -1.27
C GLN A 113 -5.57 0.83 -0.23
N VAL A 114 -4.38 1.28 -0.64
CA VAL A 114 -3.25 1.47 0.27
C VAL A 114 -3.49 2.68 1.17
N THR A 115 -3.97 3.79 0.61
CA THR A 115 -4.27 5.01 1.36
C THR A 115 -5.35 4.80 2.41
N GLU A 116 -6.39 4.01 2.11
CA GLU A 116 -7.44 3.64 3.04
C GLU A 116 -6.91 2.82 4.21
N ILE A 117 -6.08 1.80 3.94
CA ILE A 117 -5.43 1.00 4.98
C ILE A 117 -4.53 1.88 5.86
N LEU A 118 -3.66 2.69 5.25
CA LEU A 118 -2.77 3.58 6.00
C LEU A 118 -3.58 4.55 6.87
N SER A 119 -4.65 5.14 6.34
CA SER A 119 -5.51 6.05 7.10
C SER A 119 -6.25 5.34 8.23
N GLY A 120 -6.73 4.11 8.01
CA GLY A 120 -7.42 3.29 9.02
C GLY A 120 -6.53 2.90 10.20
N PHE A 121 -5.23 2.74 9.98
CA PHE A 121 -4.24 2.43 11.03
C PHE A 121 -3.44 3.64 11.52
N GLY A 122 -3.74 4.85 11.03
CA GLY A 122 -2.96 6.06 11.35
C GLY A 122 -1.49 5.98 10.90
N GLY A 123 -1.23 5.23 9.83
CA GLY A 123 0.10 4.92 9.33
C GLY A 123 0.63 5.89 8.28
N THR A 124 1.94 5.87 8.12
CA THR A 124 2.64 6.58 7.03
C THR A 124 3.51 5.62 6.24
N VAL A 125 3.80 5.96 4.99
CA VAL A 125 4.62 5.19 4.07
C VAL A 125 5.73 6.05 3.49
N ARG A 126 6.91 5.46 3.33
CA ARG A 126 8.05 6.07 2.62
C ARG A 126 8.87 5.03 1.91
N GLN A 127 9.61 5.45 0.87
CA GLN A 127 10.59 4.60 0.21
C GLN A 127 11.61 4.05 1.22
N ALA A 128 11.90 2.74 1.14
CA ALA A 128 12.82 2.08 2.07
C ALA A 128 14.27 2.51 1.81
N LEU A 129 14.69 2.43 0.55
CA LEU A 129 16.03 2.80 0.11
C LEU A 129 16.12 4.32 -0.08
N ARG A 130 17.11 4.98 0.51
CA ARG A 130 17.29 6.44 0.40
C ARG A 130 18.05 6.86 -0.86
N ARG A 131 17.65 6.36 -2.03
CA ARG A 131 18.28 6.63 -3.34
C ARG A 131 17.30 7.27 -4.32
N THR A 132 17.80 7.92 -5.36
CA THR A 132 16.94 8.44 -6.45
C THR A 132 16.44 7.28 -7.33
N PRO A 133 15.34 7.47 -8.10
CA PRO A 133 14.87 6.46 -9.04
C PRO A 133 15.94 6.02 -10.05
N GLU A 134 16.78 6.96 -10.51
CA GLU A 134 17.85 6.69 -11.47
C GLU A 134 18.96 5.83 -10.85
N GLU A 135 19.34 6.10 -9.61
CA GLU A 135 20.33 5.31 -8.87
C GLU A 135 19.83 3.87 -8.64
N LEU A 136 18.56 3.72 -8.28
CA LEU A 136 17.94 2.39 -8.09
C LEU A 136 17.91 1.63 -9.42
N ARG A 137 17.51 2.28 -10.52
CA ARG A 137 17.53 1.66 -11.85
C ARG A 137 18.94 1.28 -12.28
N ALA A 138 19.95 2.09 -11.96
CA ALA A 138 21.34 1.77 -12.25
C ALA A 138 21.83 0.52 -11.49
N LEU A 139 21.41 0.36 -10.23
CA LEU A 139 21.70 -0.84 -9.44
C LEU A 139 21.03 -2.08 -10.05
N GLU A 140 19.76 -1.97 -10.41
CA GLU A 140 19.01 -3.05 -11.08
C GLU A 140 19.70 -3.45 -12.40
N MET A 141 20.00 -2.49 -13.29
CA MET A 141 20.70 -2.77 -14.56
C MET A 141 22.07 -3.43 -14.36
N ARG A 142 22.81 -3.02 -13.32
CA ARG A 142 24.08 -3.65 -12.97
C ARG A 142 23.88 -5.09 -12.54
N ALA A 143 22.88 -5.36 -11.70
CA ALA A 143 22.56 -6.69 -11.23
C ALA A 143 21.99 -7.59 -12.36
N GLU A 144 21.16 -7.06 -13.27
CA GLU A 144 20.68 -7.73 -14.49
C GLU A 144 21.86 -8.17 -15.36
N ARG A 145 22.84 -7.29 -15.57
CA ARG A 145 24.01 -7.57 -16.41
C ARG A 145 24.86 -8.71 -15.87
N ILE A 146 25.03 -8.79 -14.55
CA ILE A 146 25.84 -9.79 -13.85
C ILE A 146 25.09 -11.11 -13.75
N SER A 147 23.84 -11.08 -13.27
CA SER A 147 23.04 -12.28 -12.98
C SER A 147 22.39 -12.90 -14.22
N LYS A 148 22.20 -12.13 -15.30
CA LYS A 148 21.36 -12.50 -16.47
C LYS A 148 19.91 -12.80 -16.10
N MET A 149 19.45 -12.34 -14.94
CA MET A 149 18.08 -12.48 -14.47
C MET A 149 17.41 -11.11 -14.37
N ALA A 150 16.11 -11.07 -14.60
CA ALA A 150 15.29 -9.91 -14.26
C ALA A 150 15.49 -9.57 -12.76
N GLN A 151 15.55 -8.29 -12.43
CA GLN A 151 15.77 -7.83 -11.06
C GLN A 151 14.47 -7.29 -10.46
N ALA A 152 14.37 -7.38 -9.13
CA ALA A 152 13.26 -6.81 -8.39
C ALA A 152 13.26 -5.28 -8.50
N ASP A 153 12.07 -4.69 -8.54
CA ASP A 153 11.90 -3.24 -8.53
C ASP A 153 12.18 -2.68 -7.14
N LEU A 154 13.37 -2.11 -6.98
CA LEU A 154 13.86 -1.61 -5.70
C LEU A 154 13.08 -0.39 -5.21
N ALA A 155 12.54 0.41 -6.13
CA ALA A 155 11.72 1.58 -5.80
C ALA A 155 10.32 1.20 -5.29
N GLY A 156 9.91 -0.06 -5.51
CA GLY A 156 8.68 -0.63 -4.97
C GLY A 156 8.81 -1.20 -3.54
N ILE A 157 9.97 -1.04 -2.88
CA ILE A 157 10.18 -1.42 -1.48
C ILE A 157 9.98 -0.19 -0.59
N VAL A 158 9.08 -0.31 0.38
CA VAL A 158 8.68 0.78 1.26
C VAL A 158 8.73 0.36 2.73
N TYR A 159 8.91 1.36 3.60
CA TYR A 159 8.63 1.23 5.02
C TYR A 159 7.28 1.85 5.33
N VAL A 160 6.45 1.11 6.05
CA VAL A 160 5.23 1.61 6.66
C VAL A 160 5.45 1.75 8.16
N ASP A 161 5.10 2.91 8.69
CA ASP A 161 5.16 3.26 10.11
C ASP A 161 3.73 3.31 10.65
N VAL A 162 3.45 2.56 11.72
CA VAL A 162 2.14 2.49 12.39
C VAL A 162 2.37 2.37 13.89
N GLN A 163 1.32 2.57 14.69
CA GLN A 163 1.39 2.33 16.13
C GLN A 163 1.72 0.86 16.42
N PRO A 164 2.57 0.55 17.41
CA PRO A 164 3.00 -0.81 17.73
C PRO A 164 1.86 -1.83 17.89
N GLU A 165 0.79 -1.45 18.56
CA GLU A 165 -0.40 -2.27 18.79
C GLU A 165 -1.21 -2.58 17.51
N LYS A 166 -0.92 -1.88 16.42
CA LYS A 166 -1.55 -2.06 15.10
C LYS A 166 -0.66 -2.78 14.09
N LEU A 167 0.59 -3.11 14.43
CA LEU A 167 1.56 -3.67 13.49
C LEU A 167 1.06 -4.94 12.79
N VAL A 168 0.56 -5.90 13.56
CA VAL A 168 0.11 -7.19 13.02
C VAL A 168 -1.13 -7.01 12.13
N ASP A 169 -2.12 -6.24 12.58
CA ASP A 169 -3.36 -6.03 11.82
C ASP A 169 -3.10 -5.22 10.55
N ALA A 170 -2.25 -4.19 10.61
CA ALA A 170 -1.84 -3.43 9.44
C ALA A 170 -1.03 -4.29 8.46
N ALA A 171 -0.13 -5.14 8.97
CA ALA A 171 0.65 -6.04 8.13
C ALA A 171 -0.24 -7.05 7.40
N ARG A 172 -1.24 -7.62 8.08
CA ARG A 172 -2.22 -8.52 7.49
C ARG A 172 -3.08 -7.83 6.44
N ALA A 173 -3.62 -6.66 6.75
CA ALA A 173 -4.44 -5.89 5.81
C ALA A 173 -3.66 -5.53 4.53
N LEU A 174 -2.39 -5.11 4.66
CA LEU A 174 -1.52 -4.87 3.51
C LEU A 174 -1.19 -6.17 2.75
N ASN A 175 -0.93 -7.26 3.47
CA ASN A 175 -0.64 -8.57 2.90
C ASN A 175 -1.86 -9.20 2.21
N ASP A 176 -3.09 -8.75 2.48
CA ASP A 176 -4.27 -9.23 1.76
C ASP A 176 -4.45 -8.54 0.40
N LEU A 177 -3.74 -7.44 0.12
CA LEU A 177 -3.80 -6.76 -1.16
C LEU A 177 -3.05 -7.53 -2.26
N ASP A 178 -3.68 -7.72 -3.42
CA ASP A 178 -3.06 -8.38 -4.58
C ASP A 178 -1.82 -7.65 -5.12
N ILE A 179 -1.78 -6.32 -4.95
CA ILE A 179 -0.67 -5.47 -5.40
C ILE A 179 0.61 -5.64 -4.56
N VAL A 180 0.50 -6.29 -3.39
CA VAL A 180 1.62 -6.53 -2.47
C VAL A 180 2.19 -7.92 -2.72
N GLU A 181 3.50 -8.01 -2.91
CA GLU A 181 4.24 -9.26 -3.05
C GLU A 181 4.54 -9.88 -1.69
N TRP A 182 5.03 -9.08 -0.74
CA TRP A 182 5.26 -9.51 0.63
C TRP A 182 5.20 -8.35 1.61
N VAL A 183 4.86 -8.68 2.86
CA VAL A 183 4.93 -7.81 4.02
C VAL A 183 5.75 -8.50 5.10
N GLU A 184 6.59 -7.75 5.79
CA GLU A 184 7.39 -8.23 6.91
C GLU A 184 7.39 -7.22 8.04
N ILE A 185 7.31 -7.68 9.28
CA ILE A 185 7.53 -6.84 10.46
C ILE A 185 9.05 -6.73 10.65
N GLU A 186 9.59 -5.52 10.49
CA GLU A 186 11.03 -5.30 10.45
C GLU A 186 11.70 -5.69 11.77
N ARG A 187 12.67 -6.59 11.67
CA ARG A 187 13.39 -7.11 12.82
C ARG A 187 14.45 -6.12 13.30
N ILE A 188 14.74 -6.16 14.60
CA ILE A 188 15.93 -5.49 15.13
C ILE A 188 17.14 -6.30 14.64
N MET A 189 18.00 -5.68 13.82
CA MET A 189 19.28 -6.27 13.46
C MET A 189 20.15 -6.32 14.72
N MET A 190 20.24 -7.48 15.36
CA MET A 190 21.23 -7.69 16.41
C MET A 190 22.59 -7.80 15.72
N PRO A 191 23.64 -7.13 16.21
CA PRO A 191 24.99 -7.48 15.83
C PRO A 191 25.15 -8.97 16.10
N ASP A 192 25.51 -9.71 15.06
CA ASP A 192 26.07 -11.04 15.20
C ASP A 192 27.14 -10.94 16.29
N GLY A 193 26.90 -11.62 17.41
CA GLY A 193 27.75 -11.59 18.59
C GLY A 193 29.11 -12.13 18.23
N GLY A 194 29.96 -11.26 17.65
CA GLY A 194 31.33 -11.53 17.36
C GLY A 194 31.99 -11.85 18.67
N THR A 195 32.19 -13.13 18.94
CA THR A 195 33.13 -13.60 19.95
C THR A 195 34.50 -13.16 19.46
N THR A 196 34.90 -11.94 19.81
CA THR A 196 36.32 -11.59 19.86
C THR A 196 36.91 -12.48 20.93
N ASN A 197 37.60 -13.55 20.51
CA ASN A 197 38.44 -14.33 21.39
C ASN A 197 39.50 -13.38 21.98
N ALA A 198 39.22 -12.85 23.17
CA ALA A 198 40.23 -12.26 24.04
C ALA A 198 41.05 -13.42 24.64
N ALA A 199 41.94 -13.98 23.82
CA ALA A 199 42.87 -15.01 24.23
C ALA A 199 44.20 -14.80 23.50
N GLU A 200 44.81 -13.61 23.67
CA GLU A 200 46.23 -13.41 23.41
C GLU A 200 46.71 -12.05 23.97
N GLN A 201 46.76 -11.93 25.31
CA GLN A 201 47.67 -11.01 25.99
C GLN A 201 48.09 -11.65 27.31
N ASP A 202 48.92 -12.68 27.22
CA ASP A 202 49.93 -12.99 28.23
C ASP A 202 51.10 -13.62 27.48
N GLY A 203 52.16 -12.83 27.30
CA GLY A 203 53.40 -13.14 26.59
C GLY A 203 54.39 -12.00 26.77
#